data_AF-A0A955B2A1-F1
#
_entry.id   AF-A0A955B2A1-F1
#
_cell.length_a   1.000
_cell.length_b   1.000
_cell.length_c   1.000
_cell.angle_alpha   90.00
_cell.angle_beta   90.00
_cell.angle_gamma   90.00
#
_symmetry.space_group_name_H-M   'P 1'
#
loop_
_entity.id
_entity.type
_entity.pdbx_description
1 polymer ?
#
loop_
_entity_poly.entity_id
_entity_poly.type
_entity_poly.pdbx_seq_one_letter_code
_entity_poly.pdbx_strand_id
1 'polypeptide(L)'
;AAGGAATDGQGRLVGMLGKELKNSLNDTWLNYAVPIGELVGSVDDIIAGRFRPRSEDDSLKKPTDAHSLATLGIVLLPNVLSKTPPFVDSVLPTSSAEKAGLRPDDLILFVNDRVATSSDTLRDELSYIDRLDPVRLIVERDKELLEVELLP
;
A
#
# COMPACT_ATOMS: atom_id res chain seq x y z
N ALA A 1 -3.30 -15.63 -19.06
CA ALA A 1 -1.90 -15.64 -18.60
C ALA A 1 -1.52 -14.23 -18.18
N ALA A 2 -1.62 -13.92 -16.88
CA ALA A 2 -1.22 -12.62 -16.35
C ALA A 2 0.26 -12.37 -16.66
N GLY A 3 0.59 -11.15 -17.08
CA GLY A 3 1.94 -10.77 -17.52
C GLY A 3 2.26 -11.08 -18.99
N GLY A 4 1.33 -11.67 -19.75
CA GLY A 4 1.50 -11.91 -21.19
C GLY A 4 1.35 -10.65 -22.04
N ALA A 5 1.76 -10.71 -23.31
CA ALA A 5 1.62 -9.61 -24.26
C ALA A 5 0.25 -9.65 -24.98
N ALA A 6 -0.39 -8.48 -25.08
CA ALA A 6 -1.51 -8.25 -25.98
C ALA A 6 -0.98 -7.55 -27.24
N THR A 7 -1.34 -8.07 -28.41
CA THR A 7 -0.91 -7.53 -29.71
C THR A 7 -2.11 -7.17 -30.58
N ASP A 8 -1.90 -6.21 -31.48
CA ASP A 8 -2.86 -5.98 -32.57
C ASP A 8 -2.71 -7.02 -33.69
N GLY A 9 -3.55 -6.91 -34.74
CA GLY A 9 -3.53 -7.84 -35.87
C GLY A 9 -2.23 -7.83 -36.69
N GLN A 10 -1.34 -6.86 -36.44
CA GLN A 10 -0.04 -6.71 -37.09
C GLN A 10 1.11 -7.20 -36.19
N GLY A 11 0.80 -7.71 -34.99
CA GLY A 11 1.79 -8.17 -34.02
C GLY A 11 2.47 -7.05 -33.23
N ARG A 12 1.97 -5.82 -33.27
CA ARG A 12 2.50 -4.72 -32.45
C ARG A 12 2.00 -4.85 -31.02
N LEU A 13 2.90 -4.67 -30.05
CA LEU A 13 2.56 -4.71 -28.63
C LEU A 13 1.64 -3.53 -28.28
N VAL A 14 0.44 -3.83 -27.80
CA VAL A 14 -0.56 -2.81 -27.41
C VAL A 14 -0.81 -2.80 -25.90
N GLY A 15 -0.47 -3.87 -25.18
CA GLY A 15 -0.59 -3.91 -23.73
C GLY A 15 -0.07 -5.18 -23.09
N MET A 16 -0.10 -5.20 -21.76
CA MET A 16 0.24 -6.36 -20.94
C MET A 16 -1.02 -6.91 -20.30
N LEU A 17 -1.26 -8.22 -20.44
CA LEU A 17 -2.43 -8.89 -19.87
C LEU A 17 -2.39 -8.82 -18.35
N GLY A 18 -3.45 -8.27 -17.76
CA GLY A 18 -3.63 -8.21 -16.32
C GLY A 18 -4.07 -9.55 -15.73
N LYS A 19 -4.19 -9.58 -14.39
CA LYS A 19 -4.81 -10.70 -13.69
C LYS A 19 -6.32 -10.68 -13.92
N GLU A 20 -6.91 -11.84 -14.20
CA GLU A 20 -8.36 -11.96 -14.41
C GLU A 20 -9.16 -11.44 -13.22
N LEU A 21 -10.24 -10.71 -13.51
CA LEU A 21 -11.17 -10.21 -12.50
C LEU A 21 -12.46 -11.03 -12.56
N LYS A 22 -12.87 -11.55 -11.41
CA LYS A 22 -14.13 -12.27 -11.26
C LYS A 22 -15.06 -11.48 -10.35
N ASN A 23 -16.26 -11.17 -10.82
CA ASN A 23 -17.31 -10.60 -10.00
C ASN A 23 -18.17 -11.73 -9.41
N SER A 24 -18.24 -11.82 -8.08
CA SER A 24 -18.98 -12.84 -7.35
C SER A 24 -20.49 -12.58 -7.28
N LEU A 25 -20.96 -11.36 -7.57
CA LEU A 25 -22.38 -11.00 -7.50
C LEU A 25 -23.16 -11.43 -8.76
N ASN A 26 -22.48 -11.55 -9.91
CA ASN A 26 -23.11 -11.81 -11.19
C ASN A 26 -22.36 -12.85 -12.06
N ASP A 27 -21.44 -13.61 -11.47
CA ASP A 27 -20.62 -14.65 -12.13
C ASP A 27 -19.92 -14.19 -13.43
N THR A 28 -19.57 -12.91 -13.52
CA THR A 28 -18.89 -12.36 -14.70
C THR A 28 -17.37 -12.45 -14.55
N TRP A 29 -16.72 -12.84 -15.66
CA TRP A 29 -15.26 -12.85 -15.80
C TRP A 29 -14.82 -11.76 -16.76
N LEU A 30 -13.92 -10.88 -16.32
CA LEU A 30 -13.35 -9.80 -17.12
C LEU A 30 -11.85 -10.04 -17.32
N ASN A 31 -11.46 -10.05 -18.58
CA ASN A 31 -10.06 -9.99 -19.01
C ASN A 31 -9.75 -8.55 -19.39
N TYR A 32 -8.60 -8.05 -18.93
CA TYR A 32 -8.13 -6.72 -19.29
C TYR A 32 -6.64 -6.75 -19.62
N ALA A 33 -6.19 -5.72 -20.32
CA ALA A 33 -4.79 -5.45 -20.57
C ALA A 33 -4.48 -4.02 -20.15
N VAL A 34 -3.32 -3.83 -19.51
CA VAL A 34 -2.77 -2.49 -19.23
C VAL A 34 -2.17 -1.98 -20.53
N PRO A 35 -2.54 -0.78 -21.02
CA PRO A 35 -1.97 -0.21 -22.23
C PRO A 35 -0.46 -0.10 -22.12
N ILE A 36 0.27 -0.43 -23.20
CA ILE A 36 1.73 -0.45 -23.15
C ILE A 36 2.32 0.93 -22.82
N GLY A 37 1.66 2.01 -23.24
CA GLY A 37 2.08 3.39 -22.96
C GLY A 37 2.16 3.73 -21.47
N GLU A 38 1.30 3.12 -20.64
CA GLU A 38 1.33 3.28 -19.18
C GLU A 38 2.54 2.58 -18.53
N LEU A 39 3.14 1.61 -19.22
CA LEU A 39 4.25 0.81 -18.70
C LEU A 39 5.63 1.34 -19.13
N VAL A 40 5.69 2.18 -20.18
CA VAL A 40 6.96 2.66 -20.75
C VAL A 40 7.82 3.38 -19.71
N GLY A 41 7.24 4.29 -18.93
CA GLY A 41 7.99 5.06 -17.92
C GLY A 41 8.65 4.16 -16.88
N SER A 42 7.89 3.21 -16.32
CA SER A 42 8.40 2.24 -15.36
C SER A 42 9.49 1.34 -15.96
N VAL A 43 9.34 0.92 -17.23
CA VAL A 43 10.36 0.13 -17.93
C VAL A 43 11.64 0.94 -18.14
N ASP A 44 11.53 2.20 -18.56
CA ASP A 44 12.67 3.09 -18.74
C ASP A 44 13.40 3.34 -17.41
N ASP A 45 12.67 3.49 -16.31
CA ASP A 45 13.25 3.61 -14.98
C ASP A 45 13.96 2.34 -14.52
N ILE A 46 13.44 1.15 -14.85
CA ILE A 46 14.09 -0.14 -14.58
C ILE A 46 15.38 -0.26 -15.39
N ILE A 47 15.33 0.00 -16.70
CA ILE A 47 16.49 -0.10 -17.59
C ILE A 47 17.58 0.90 -17.17
N ALA A 48 17.19 2.11 -16.78
CA ALA A 48 18.10 3.14 -16.31
C ALA A 48 18.59 2.95 -14.86
N GLY A 49 18.13 1.91 -14.15
CA GLY A 49 18.47 1.66 -12.75
C GLY A 49 17.93 2.72 -11.76
N ARG A 50 16.95 3.53 -12.19
CA ARG A 50 16.21 4.47 -11.35
C ARG A 50 15.14 3.76 -10.54
N PHE A 51 14.60 2.66 -11.05
CA PHE A 51 13.74 1.77 -10.30
C PHE A 51 14.61 0.90 -9.39
N ARG A 52 14.61 1.21 -8.10
CA ARG A 52 15.16 0.35 -7.05
C ARG A 52 13.98 -0.37 -6.40
N PRO A 53 13.61 -1.60 -6.82
CA PRO A 53 12.82 -2.44 -5.94
C PRO A 53 13.71 -2.61 -4.72
N ARG A 54 13.27 -2.08 -3.59
CA ARG A 54 14.03 -2.14 -2.36
C ARG A 54 14.22 -3.62 -2.03
N SER A 55 15.42 -4.12 -2.28
CA SER A 55 15.89 -5.36 -1.71
C SER A 55 15.67 -5.27 -0.20
N GLU A 56 15.33 -6.39 0.45
CA GLU A 56 15.27 -6.52 1.92
C GLU A 56 16.57 -6.07 2.63
N ASP A 57 17.61 -5.75 1.86
CA ASP A 57 18.95 -5.34 2.25
C ASP A 57 19.19 -3.82 2.18
N ASP A 58 18.18 -3.01 2.51
CA ASP A 58 18.34 -1.55 2.48
C ASP A 58 18.89 -1.03 3.81
N SER A 59 20.11 -0.49 3.71
CA SER A 59 20.83 0.35 4.66
C SER A 59 20.08 1.60 5.19
N LEU A 60 18.75 1.66 5.18
CA LEU A 60 18.05 2.71 5.93
C LEU A 60 18.27 2.48 7.41
N LYS A 61 19.12 3.32 8.00
CA LYS A 61 19.11 3.52 9.45
C LYS A 61 17.73 3.98 9.85
N LYS A 62 17.08 3.19 10.70
CA LYS A 62 15.91 3.64 11.45
C LYS A 62 16.29 4.92 12.20
N PRO A 63 15.49 6.00 12.11
CA PRO A 63 15.70 7.19 12.92
C PRO A 63 15.83 6.83 14.40
N THR A 64 16.60 7.61 15.15
CA THR A 64 16.68 7.43 16.62
C THR A 64 15.31 7.63 17.26
N ASP A 65 14.53 8.55 16.69
CA ASP A 65 13.19 8.84 17.13
C ASP A 65 12.18 8.60 15.98
N ALA A 66 11.74 7.35 15.85
CA ALA A 66 10.83 6.95 14.79
C ALA A 66 9.36 6.97 15.23
N HIS A 67 8.47 7.03 14.25
CA HIS A 67 7.04 6.83 14.50
C HIS A 67 6.71 5.42 14.98
N SER A 68 5.61 5.33 15.72
CA SER A 68 4.99 4.09 16.14
C SER A 68 3.47 4.28 16.14
N LEU A 69 2.74 3.17 16.19
CA LEU A 69 1.28 3.21 16.36
C LEU A 69 0.87 4.06 17.57
N ALA A 70 1.59 3.92 18.69
CA ALA A 70 1.30 4.66 19.92
C ALA A 70 1.51 6.17 19.76
N THR A 71 2.56 6.60 19.03
CA THR A 71 2.86 8.02 18.83
C THR A 71 1.86 8.67 17.88
N LEU A 72 1.35 7.91 16.92
CA LEU A 72 0.30 8.35 16.00
C LEU A 72 -1.11 8.28 16.62
N GLY A 73 -1.28 7.55 17.73
CA GLY A 73 -2.56 7.36 18.39
C GLY A 73 -3.43 6.26 17.77
N ILE A 74 -2.81 5.26 17.15
CA ILE A 74 -3.48 4.14 16.49
C ILE A 74 -3.39 2.91 17.40
N VAL A 75 -4.53 2.26 17.65
CA VAL A 75 -4.59 0.96 18.30
C VAL A 75 -5.09 -0.05 17.27
N LEU A 76 -4.32 -1.12 17.04
CA LEU A 76 -4.71 -2.19 16.12
C LEU A 76 -5.35 -3.34 16.89
N LEU A 77 -6.17 -4.11 16.20
CA LEU A 77 -6.59 -5.43 16.70
C LEU A 77 -5.37 -6.32 17.01
N PRO A 78 -5.47 -7.20 18.01
CA PRO A 78 -4.37 -8.06 18.41
C PRO A 78 -4.01 -9.04 17.30
N ASN A 79 -2.71 -9.35 17.17
CA ASN A 79 -2.25 -10.39 16.28
C ASN A 79 -2.77 -11.75 16.77
N VAL A 80 -3.65 -12.36 15.97
CA VAL A 80 -4.16 -13.72 16.20
C VAL A 80 -3.50 -14.73 15.27
N LEU A 81 -2.80 -14.26 14.22
CA LEU A 81 -2.11 -15.04 13.21
C LEU A 81 -0.81 -14.33 12.78
N SER A 82 0.09 -15.04 12.09
CA SER A 82 1.36 -14.50 11.59
C SER A 82 1.19 -13.40 10.52
N LYS A 83 0.02 -13.31 9.89
CA LYS A 83 -0.33 -12.29 8.90
C LYS A 83 -1.68 -11.65 9.24
N THR A 84 -1.89 -11.31 10.51
CA THR A 84 -3.08 -10.55 10.92
C THR A 84 -3.07 -9.20 10.20
N PRO A 85 -4.13 -8.87 9.43
CA PRO A 85 -4.23 -7.57 8.76
C PRO A 85 -4.32 -6.43 9.79
N PRO A 86 -3.79 -5.23 9.46
CA PRO A 86 -3.75 -4.08 10.36
C PRO A 86 -5.10 -3.34 10.42
N PHE A 87 -6.10 -3.98 11.04
CA PHE A 87 -7.36 -3.33 11.37
C PHE A 87 -7.21 -2.42 12.57
N VAL A 88 -7.73 -1.20 12.46
CA VAL A 88 -7.81 -0.23 13.56
C VAL A 88 -8.91 -0.67 14.52
N ASP A 89 -8.52 -0.97 15.76
CA ASP A 89 -9.44 -1.25 16.86
C ASP A 89 -9.99 0.06 17.45
N SER A 90 -9.09 1.00 17.75
CA SER A 90 -9.46 2.30 18.29
C SER A 90 -8.43 3.37 17.94
N VAL A 91 -8.88 4.63 18.03
CA VAL A 91 -8.05 5.81 17.79
C VAL A 91 -8.03 6.63 19.07
N LEU A 92 -6.83 7.00 19.53
CA LEU A 92 -6.66 7.76 20.76
C LEU A 92 -7.16 9.20 20.60
N PRO A 93 -7.90 9.74 21.58
CA PRO A 93 -8.35 11.13 21.53
C PRO A 93 -7.18 12.11 21.46
N THR A 94 -7.38 13.24 20.79
CA THR A 94 -6.42 14.34 20.57
C THR A 94 -5.16 13.98 19.77
N SER A 95 -5.06 12.73 19.31
CA SER A 95 -3.93 12.22 18.54
C SER A 95 -3.89 12.75 17.10
N SER A 96 -2.77 12.50 16.42
CA SER A 96 -2.65 12.78 14.98
C SER A 96 -3.66 11.97 14.17
N ALA A 97 -3.84 10.69 14.50
CA ALA A 97 -4.81 9.83 13.83
C ALA A 97 -6.26 10.33 13.98
N GLU A 98 -6.64 10.83 15.17
CA GLU A 98 -7.98 11.40 15.37
C GLU A 98 -8.18 12.67 14.52
N LYS A 99 -7.20 13.59 14.56
CA LYS A 99 -7.23 14.84 13.79
C LYS A 99 -7.28 14.60 12.28
N ALA A 100 -6.61 13.54 11.82
CA ALA A 100 -6.59 13.12 10.42
C ALA A 100 -7.88 12.37 10.00
N GLY A 101 -8.75 12.02 10.95
CA GLY A 101 -10.03 11.37 10.67
C GLY A 101 -9.94 9.85 10.46
N LEU A 102 -8.89 9.21 10.99
CA LEU A 102 -8.83 7.75 11.11
C LEU A 102 -9.95 7.26 12.04
N ARG A 103 -10.51 6.08 11.76
CA ARG A 103 -11.64 5.53 12.51
C ARG A 103 -11.40 4.06 12.89
N PRO A 104 -12.08 3.56 13.94
CA PRO A 104 -12.24 2.14 14.13
C PRO A 104 -12.75 1.45 12.86
N ASP A 105 -12.37 0.19 12.67
CA ASP A 105 -12.66 -0.66 11.51
C ASP A 105 -11.96 -0.28 10.20
N ASP A 106 -11.14 0.77 10.18
CA ASP A 106 -10.27 1.06 9.03
C ASP A 106 -9.24 -0.07 8.85
N LEU A 107 -9.08 -0.55 7.62
CA LEU A 107 -7.97 -1.45 7.25
C LEU A 107 -6.85 -0.64 6.61
N ILE A 108 -5.69 -0.58 7.26
CA ILE A 108 -4.53 0.14 6.72
C ILE A 108 -3.86 -0.69 5.62
N LEU A 109 -3.85 -0.20 4.39
CA LEU A 109 -3.28 -0.91 3.25
C LEU A 109 -1.89 -0.40 2.87
N PHE A 110 -1.65 0.90 3.03
CA PHE A 110 -0.36 1.52 2.73
C PHE A 110 0.10 2.49 3.82
N VAL A 111 1.42 2.62 3.94
CA VAL A 111 2.13 3.66 4.67
C VAL A 111 3.10 4.31 3.70
N ASN A 112 2.91 5.59 3.41
CA ASN A 112 3.53 6.29 2.29
C ASN A 112 3.38 5.43 1.01
N ASP A 113 4.49 5.05 0.38
CA ASP A 113 4.49 4.23 -0.84
C ASP A 113 4.65 2.72 -0.57
N ARG A 114 4.49 2.27 0.69
CA ARG A 114 4.76 0.89 1.14
C ARG A 114 3.47 0.16 1.50
N VAL A 115 3.37 -1.10 1.11
CA VAL A 115 2.20 -1.95 1.41
C VAL A 115 2.30 -2.49 2.84
N ALA A 116 1.25 -2.30 3.63
CA ALA A 116 1.09 -2.88 4.96
C ALA A 116 0.31 -4.20 4.89
N THR A 117 1.00 -5.31 4.57
CA THR A 117 0.35 -6.63 4.43
C THR A 117 -0.08 -7.29 5.75
N SER A 118 0.44 -6.79 6.88
CA SER A 118 0.12 -7.24 8.24
C SER A 118 0.39 -6.13 9.26
N SER A 119 -0.16 -6.28 10.46
CA SER A 119 0.14 -5.40 11.61
C SER A 119 1.63 -5.30 11.91
N ASP A 120 2.40 -6.36 11.68
CA ASP A 120 3.85 -6.36 11.93
C ASP A 120 4.60 -5.62 10.84
N THR A 121 4.21 -5.78 9.57
CA THR A 121 4.79 -4.98 8.48
C THR A 121 4.47 -3.49 8.65
N LEU A 122 3.24 -3.15 9.07
CA LEU A 122 2.87 -1.77 9.38
C LEU A 122 3.78 -1.17 10.46
N ARG A 123 4.01 -1.90 11.56
CA ARG A 123 4.90 -1.45 12.64
C ARG A 123 6.34 -1.26 12.16
N ASP A 124 6.84 -2.17 11.33
CA ASP A 124 8.20 -2.07 10.81
C ASP A 124 8.35 -0.88 9.86
N GLU A 125 7.40 -0.68 8.94
CA GLU A 125 7.42 0.47 8.00
C GLU A 125 7.37 1.82 8.74
N LEU A 126 6.53 1.95 9.78
CA LEU A 126 6.50 3.15 10.62
C LEU A 126 7.85 3.44 11.29
N SER A 127 8.61 2.40 11.63
CA SER A 127 9.91 2.54 12.31
C SER A 127 11.02 3.11 11.41
N TYR A 128 10.78 3.25 10.11
CA TYR A 128 11.67 3.93 9.17
C TYR A 128 11.34 5.41 8.97
N ILE A 129 10.26 5.91 9.56
CA ILE A 129 9.81 7.30 9.40
C ILE A 129 10.19 8.09 10.65
N ASP A 130 10.84 9.24 10.47
CA ASP A 130 11.22 10.12 11.58
C ASP A 130 9.96 10.72 12.21
N ARG A 131 9.97 10.91 13.54
CA ARG A 131 8.83 11.45 14.27
C ARG A 131 8.38 12.83 13.77
N LEU A 132 9.28 13.60 13.16
CA LEU A 132 8.97 14.93 12.63
C LEU A 132 8.38 14.90 11.22
N ASP A 133 8.39 13.75 10.55
CA ASP A 133 7.86 13.60 9.20
C ASP A 133 6.37 13.22 9.22
N PRO A 134 5.58 13.72 8.26
CA PRO A 134 4.19 13.29 8.12
C PRO A 134 4.10 11.83 7.65
N VAL A 135 3.02 11.16 8.04
CA VAL A 135 2.73 9.78 7.63
C VAL A 135 1.46 9.77 6.76
N ARG A 136 1.58 9.35 5.51
CA ARG A 136 0.43 9.16 4.60
C ARG A 136 -0.05 7.73 4.71
N LEU A 137 -1.31 7.51 5.04
CA LEU A 137 -1.92 6.18 5.05
C LEU A 137 -2.94 6.07 3.93
N ILE A 138 -3.00 4.92 3.28
CA ILE A 138 -4.17 4.53 2.48
C ILE A 138 -4.92 3.49 3.28
N VAL A 139 -6.19 3.75 3.54
CA VAL A 139 -7.07 2.86 4.30
C VAL A 139 -8.25 2.41 3.44
N GLU A 140 -8.69 1.17 3.64
CA GLU A 140 -9.99 0.72 3.18
C GLU A 140 -11.02 0.98 4.27
N ARG A 141 -12.05 1.78 3.95
CA ARG A 141 -13.21 2.05 4.79
C ARG A 141 -14.46 1.85 3.97
N ASP A 142 -15.40 1.05 4.44
CA ASP A 142 -16.66 0.78 3.72
C ASP A 142 -16.46 0.35 2.25
N LYS A 143 -15.34 -0.35 1.96
CA LYS A 143 -14.90 -0.77 0.61
C LYS A 143 -14.42 0.36 -0.31
N GLU A 144 -14.20 1.55 0.22
CA GLU A 144 -13.58 2.67 -0.48
C GLU A 144 -12.14 2.87 0.00
N LEU A 145 -11.26 3.31 -0.90
CA LEU A 145 -9.89 3.68 -0.56
C LEU A 145 -9.84 5.16 -0.19
N LEU A 146 -9.41 5.44 1.03
CA LEU A 146 -9.26 6.79 1.56
C LEU A 146 -7.80 7.07 1.89
N GLU A 147 -7.34 8.26 1.54
CA GLU A 147 -6.02 8.75 1.93
C GLU A 147 -6.14 9.59 3.22
N VAL A 148 -5.30 9.30 4.20
CA VAL A 148 -5.27 9.93 5.51
C VAL A 148 -3.85 10.39 5.81
N GLU A 149 -3.64 11.70 5.96
CA GLU A 149 -2.32 12.27 6.27
C GLU A 149 -2.22 12.65 7.75
N LEU A 150 -1.31 12.00 8.46
CA LEU A 150 -1.04 12.20 9.87
C LEU A 150 0.13 13.18 10.01
N LEU A 151 -0.16 14.34 10.56
CA LEU A 151 0.85 15.35 10.87
C LEU A 151 1.46 15.10 12.27
N PRO A 152 2.76 15.38 12.47
CA PRO A 152 3.41 15.24 13.77
C PRO A 152 2.80 16.13 14.88
#